data_AF-A0A5N5T3P2-F1
#
_entry.id   AF-A0A5N5T3P2-F1
#
_cell.length_a   1.000
_cell.length_b   1.000
_cell.length_c   1.000
_cell.angle_alpha   90.00
_cell.angle_beta   90.00
_cell.angle_gamma   90.00
#
_symmetry.space_group_name_H-M   'P 1'
#
loop_
_entity.id
_entity.type
_entity.pdbx_description
1 polymer ?
#
loop_
_entity_poly.entity_id
_entity_poly.type
_entity_poly.pdbx_seq_one_letter_code
_entity_poly.pdbx_strand_id
1 'polypeptide(L)'
;MSLTNLMKCYINKMIKESEPGYKVMLLDKYTTSLISLIMGMNEIMKEEVYLFEQLGQVNYSENMAYLKCIVFVRPTSTNVAALCQELQKPRYGSYYLNFSNSISKSDVKLLAESDEHEVVQEIHEIYADFLVHTPHLFSLSLPNCLQGQKWDSDALQRCIQGVAAVCFSLHIMPIIRYQNNSELCSSLAENVMLIKEGLVCYDSPVQNNSLLLILDRQEDPVTPLLHQWTYEAMVHELLGVHNGRVKIEHERSSSREEVKEFVMIPCQDDFYLKCMYLNYGDIGQTIKELMEEYQQKLSKQQNVESLSDMKKFVENYPEFKKMSGTVSKHVTILGELSRIVSSNKLLEISECEQELVCGTEINFQISN
;
A
#
# COMPACT_ATOMS: atom_id res chain seq x y z
N MET A 1 -11.99 11.41 -6.01
CA MET A 1 -10.94 11.80 -5.03
C MET A 1 -9.84 10.74 -5.08
N SER A 2 -8.56 11.15 -5.00
CA SER A 2 -7.43 10.21 -4.92
C SER A 2 -7.12 9.92 -3.46
N LEU A 3 -7.24 8.66 -3.05
CA LEU A 3 -6.87 8.21 -1.70
C LEU A 3 -5.39 8.48 -1.41
N THR A 4 -4.53 8.37 -2.41
CA THR A 4 -3.10 8.64 -2.27
C THR A 4 -2.84 10.10 -1.90
N ASN A 5 -3.51 11.04 -2.57
CA ASN A 5 -3.33 12.47 -2.29
C ASN A 5 -3.88 12.84 -0.90
N LEU A 6 -5.01 12.24 -0.52
CA LEU A 6 -5.59 12.41 0.81
C LEU A 6 -4.62 11.96 1.91
N MET A 7 -4.03 10.77 1.77
CA MET A 7 -3.05 10.27 2.73
C MET A 7 -1.77 11.11 2.75
N LYS A 8 -1.27 11.56 1.59
CA LYS A 8 -0.16 12.52 1.52
C LYS A 8 -0.48 13.80 2.30
N CYS A 9 -1.70 14.33 2.18
CA CYS A 9 -2.13 15.50 2.93
C CYS A 9 -2.12 15.26 4.45
N TYR A 10 -2.57 14.09 4.93
CA TYR A 10 -2.51 13.76 6.36
C TYR A 10 -1.08 13.66 6.89
N ILE A 11 -0.20 12.97 6.16
CA ILE A 11 1.19 12.84 6.58
C ILE A 11 1.87 14.22 6.59
N ASN A 12 1.66 15.03 5.55
CA ASN A 12 2.20 16.39 5.50
C ASN A 12 1.63 17.29 6.59
N LYS A 13 0.34 17.15 6.94
CA LYS A 13 -0.28 17.88 8.05
C LYS A 13 0.39 17.51 9.37
N MET A 14 0.53 16.21 9.65
CA MET A 14 1.21 15.70 10.83
C MET A 14 2.66 16.22 10.95
N ILE A 15 3.41 16.25 9.85
CA ILE A 15 4.78 16.77 9.85
C ILE A 15 4.82 18.29 10.04
N LYS A 16 3.85 19.04 9.52
CA LYS A 16 3.78 20.50 9.66
C LYS A 16 3.30 20.97 11.03
N GLU A 17 2.40 20.22 11.65
CA GLU A 17 1.92 20.48 13.01
C GLU A 17 3.05 20.27 14.03
N SER A 18 3.94 19.31 13.78
CA SER A 18 5.20 19.26 14.51
C SER A 18 6.06 20.48 14.14
N GLU A 19 6.34 21.33 15.12
CA GLU A 19 7.19 22.51 14.98
C GLU A 19 8.50 22.22 14.20
N PRO A 20 9.09 23.22 13.51
CA PRO A 20 10.32 23.03 12.72
C PRO A 20 11.50 22.55 13.58
N GLY A 21 12.43 21.82 12.95
CA GLY A 21 13.62 21.25 13.58
C GLY A 21 13.86 19.78 13.24
N TYR A 22 14.88 19.19 13.85
CA TYR A 22 15.23 17.78 13.62
C TYR A 22 14.15 16.84 14.18
N LYS A 23 13.47 16.11 13.30
CA LYS A 23 12.37 15.22 13.64
C LYS A 23 12.74 13.75 13.49
N VAL A 24 12.16 12.93 14.36
CA VAL A 24 12.16 11.47 14.29
C VAL A 24 10.71 10.99 14.20
N MET A 25 10.47 9.98 13.36
CA MET A 25 9.15 9.37 13.23
C MET A 25 9.14 8.00 13.90
N LEU A 26 8.33 7.84 14.94
CA LEU A 26 8.16 6.58 15.67
C LEU A 26 6.87 5.91 15.21
N LEU A 27 7.01 4.74 14.60
CA LEU A 27 5.93 4.05 13.89
C LEU A 27 5.68 2.66 14.48
N ASP A 28 4.47 2.14 14.31
CA ASP A 28 4.22 0.71 14.50
C ASP A 28 4.40 -0.05 13.16
N LYS A 29 4.26 -1.38 13.19
CA LYS A 29 4.43 -2.21 11.98
C LYS A 29 3.44 -1.86 10.85
N TYR A 30 2.22 -1.46 11.21
CA TYR A 30 1.15 -1.19 10.25
C TYR A 30 1.34 0.17 9.57
N THR A 31 1.52 1.21 10.38
CA THR A 31 1.79 2.59 9.99
C THR A 31 3.11 2.73 9.24
N THR A 32 4.14 1.93 9.57
CA THR A 32 5.37 1.83 8.76
C THR A 32 5.06 1.42 7.32
N SER A 33 4.21 0.40 7.14
CA SER A 33 3.76 -0.04 5.81
C SER A 33 2.95 1.06 5.10
N LEU A 34 2.11 1.78 5.83
CA LEU A 34 1.31 2.89 5.30
C LEU A 34 2.20 4.03 4.78
N ILE A 35 3.11 4.54 5.60
CA ILE A 35 4.03 5.62 5.20
C ILE A 35 4.87 5.20 3.98
N SER A 36 5.38 3.95 3.99
CA SER A 36 6.19 3.40 2.90
C SER A 36 5.46 3.36 1.55
N LEU A 37 4.14 3.14 1.54
CA LEU A 37 3.32 3.10 0.34
C LEU A 37 3.02 4.50 -0.23
N ILE A 38 3.03 5.53 0.62
CA ILE A 38 2.56 6.87 0.25
C ILE A 38 3.71 7.80 -0.12
N MET A 39 4.79 7.80 0.65
CA MET A 39 5.86 8.79 0.53
C MET A 39 7.23 8.12 0.52
N GLY A 40 8.10 8.61 -0.38
CA GLY A 40 9.48 8.15 -0.45
C GLY A 40 10.34 8.74 0.67
N MET A 41 11.40 8.04 1.08
CA MET A 41 12.36 8.51 2.08
C MET A 41 12.89 9.93 1.77
N ASN A 42 13.21 10.19 0.50
CA ASN A 42 13.72 11.49 0.05
C ASN A 42 12.70 12.63 0.18
N GLU A 43 11.40 12.32 0.12
CA GLU A 43 10.35 13.33 0.30
C GLU A 43 10.21 13.66 1.79
N ILE A 44 10.22 12.65 2.66
CA ILE A 44 10.08 12.84 4.11
C ILE A 44 11.30 13.56 4.71
N MET A 45 12.51 13.24 4.25
CA MET A 45 13.74 13.92 4.70
C MET A 45 13.79 15.40 4.33
N LYS A 46 13.09 15.83 3.26
CA LYS A 46 12.99 17.26 2.90
C LYS A 46 12.16 18.05 3.91
N GLU A 47 11.27 17.38 4.63
CA GLU A 47 10.43 17.97 5.68
C GLU A 47 11.05 17.77 7.09
N GLU A 48 12.39 17.67 7.16
CA GLU A 48 13.20 17.61 8.39
C GLU A 48 13.03 16.34 9.25
N VAL A 49 12.42 15.29 8.71
CA VAL A 49 12.31 13.98 9.37
C VAL A 49 13.44 13.06 8.90
N TYR A 50 14.42 12.84 9.75
CA TYR A 50 15.67 12.15 9.38
C TYR A 50 15.78 10.72 9.89
N LEU A 51 15.06 10.40 10.96
CA LEU A 51 15.12 9.10 11.62
C LEU A 51 13.74 8.46 11.65
N PHE A 52 13.72 7.15 11.42
CA PHE A 52 12.53 6.31 11.49
C PHE A 52 12.83 5.17 12.44
N GLU A 53 12.01 5.04 13.46
CA GLU A 53 12.14 3.98 14.45
C GLU A 53 10.82 3.23 14.60
N GLN A 54 10.91 1.96 15.01
CA GLN A 54 9.74 1.15 15.31
C GLN A 54 9.48 1.14 16.82
N LEU A 55 8.25 1.46 17.20
CA LEU A 55 7.79 1.43 18.58
C LEU A 55 8.04 0.05 19.20
N GLY A 56 8.67 0.02 20.37
CA GLY A 56 9.00 -1.21 21.11
C GLY A 56 10.31 -1.90 20.71
N GLN A 57 11.00 -1.46 19.66
CA GLN A 57 12.35 -1.96 19.27
C GLN A 57 13.44 -0.91 19.52
N VAL A 58 13.15 0.02 20.41
CA VAL A 58 13.88 1.25 20.63
C VAL A 58 15.05 0.99 21.58
N ASN A 59 16.28 1.36 21.20
CA ASN A 59 17.46 1.26 22.06
C ASN A 59 17.51 2.45 23.03
N TYR A 60 17.09 2.25 24.28
CA TYR A 60 17.10 3.27 25.34
C TYR A 60 18.49 3.75 25.78
N SER A 61 19.57 3.27 25.17
CA SER A 61 20.94 3.68 25.52
C SER A 61 21.35 5.04 24.94
N GLU A 62 20.64 5.53 23.92
CA GLU A 62 20.93 6.81 23.26
C GLU A 62 19.83 7.82 23.59
N ASN A 63 20.18 8.84 24.36
CA ASN A 63 19.30 9.99 24.64
C ASN A 63 19.49 11.03 23.52
N MET A 64 18.39 11.38 22.85
CA MET A 64 18.36 12.31 21.72
C MET A 64 17.35 13.44 22.00
N ALA A 65 17.43 14.06 23.18
CA ALA A 65 16.52 15.12 23.62
C ALA A 65 16.44 16.36 22.69
N TYR A 66 17.39 16.55 21.77
CA TYR A 66 17.32 17.61 20.76
C TYR A 66 16.37 17.30 19.60
N LEU A 67 15.89 16.06 19.49
CA LEU A 67 14.94 15.61 18.48
C LEU A 67 13.49 15.78 18.93
N LYS A 68 12.63 16.08 17.97
CA LYS A 68 11.17 16.08 18.13
C LYS A 68 10.60 14.76 17.60
N CYS A 69 9.81 14.07 18.40
CA CYS A 69 9.24 12.77 18.04
C CYS A 69 7.82 12.93 17.51
N ILE A 70 7.61 12.52 16.26
CA ILE A 70 6.29 12.34 15.67
C ILE A 70 5.93 10.87 15.83
N VAL A 71 5.02 10.57 16.74
CA VAL A 71 4.49 9.22 16.91
C VAL A 71 3.30 9.06 15.96
N PHE A 72 3.31 8.04 15.11
CA PHE A 72 2.15 7.67 14.31
C PHE A 72 1.88 6.17 14.45
N VAL A 73 0.83 5.81 15.17
CA VAL A 73 0.52 4.42 15.51
C VAL A 73 -0.98 4.13 15.52
N ARG A 74 -1.35 2.86 15.43
CA ARG A 74 -2.73 2.44 15.69
C ARG A 74 -3.03 2.50 17.20
N PRO A 75 -4.25 2.85 17.63
CA PRO A 75 -4.65 2.85 19.05
C PRO A 75 -4.95 1.42 19.54
N THR A 76 -3.97 0.52 19.52
CA THR A 76 -4.08 -0.83 20.09
C THR A 76 -3.54 -0.84 21.51
N SER A 77 -4.04 -1.74 22.35
CA SER A 77 -3.56 -1.88 23.74
C SER A 77 -2.04 -2.16 23.82
N THR A 78 -1.48 -2.87 22.83
CA THR A 78 -0.04 -3.12 22.73
C THR A 78 0.75 -1.85 22.45
N ASN A 79 0.27 -1.01 21.52
CA ASN A 79 0.93 0.23 21.16
C ASN A 79 0.81 1.26 22.28
N VAL A 80 -0.36 1.36 22.90
CA VAL A 80 -0.59 2.25 24.06
C VAL A 80 0.34 1.87 25.22
N ALA A 81 0.46 0.58 25.54
CA ALA A 81 1.38 0.11 26.57
C ALA A 81 2.85 0.41 26.25
N ALA A 82 3.27 0.21 24.98
CA ALA A 82 4.62 0.54 24.55
C ALA A 82 4.90 2.05 24.58
N LEU A 83 3.91 2.89 24.24
CA LEU A 83 4.02 4.34 24.38
C LEU A 83 4.11 4.78 25.83
N CYS A 84 3.36 4.16 26.74
CA CYS A 84 3.48 4.45 28.17
C CYS A 84 4.90 4.16 28.68
N GLN A 85 5.53 3.08 28.23
CA GLN A 85 6.92 2.77 28.58
C GLN A 85 7.92 3.79 28.01
N GLU A 86 7.68 4.26 26.79
CA GLU A 86 8.49 5.31 26.16
C GLU A 86 8.35 6.65 26.92
N LEU A 87 7.14 7.04 27.33
CA LEU A 87 6.88 8.29 28.04
C LEU A 87 7.41 8.29 29.49
N GLN A 88 7.47 7.13 30.14
CA GLN A 88 8.11 6.98 31.45
C GLN A 88 9.63 7.23 31.41
N LYS A 89 10.27 7.04 30.25
CA LYS A 89 11.71 7.25 30.04
C LYS A 89 11.94 7.90 28.68
N PRO A 90 11.56 9.17 28.50
CA PRO A 90 11.53 9.81 27.21
C PRO A 90 12.94 9.96 26.64
N ARG A 91 13.10 9.53 25.39
CA ARG A 91 14.36 9.64 24.63
C ARG A 91 14.46 10.96 23.86
N TYR A 92 13.33 11.56 23.54
CA TYR A 92 13.21 12.75 22.70
C TYR A 92 12.71 13.94 23.52
N GLY A 93 12.95 15.16 23.03
CA GLY A 93 12.63 16.37 23.78
C GLY A 93 11.15 16.72 23.81
N SER A 94 10.39 16.30 22.80
CA SER A 94 8.96 16.56 22.68
C SER A 94 8.29 15.47 21.86
N TYR A 95 7.05 15.10 22.21
CA TYR A 95 6.28 14.07 21.52
C TYR A 95 4.97 14.64 20.96
N TYR A 96 4.69 14.34 19.70
CA TYR A 96 3.43 14.63 19.00
C TYR A 96 2.75 13.29 18.71
N LEU A 97 1.68 12.97 19.43
CA LEU A 97 1.03 11.66 19.36
C LEU A 97 -0.08 11.68 18.31
N ASN A 98 0.07 10.90 17.24
CA ASN A 98 -0.92 10.79 16.18
C ASN A 98 -1.44 9.35 16.12
N PHE A 99 -2.74 9.17 16.36
CA PHE A 99 -3.39 7.87 16.29
C PHE A 99 -4.08 7.68 14.95
N SER A 100 -3.92 6.51 14.31
CA SER A 100 -4.53 6.21 13.00
C SER A 100 -6.06 6.07 13.04
N ASN A 101 -6.63 5.96 14.24
CA ASN A 101 -8.06 5.82 14.49
C ASN A 101 -8.39 6.44 15.87
N SER A 102 -9.66 6.44 16.25
CA SER A 102 -10.07 7.03 17.55
C SER A 102 -9.52 6.27 18.74
N ILE A 103 -9.08 7.01 19.77
CA ILE A 103 -8.50 6.47 21.00
C ILE A 103 -9.51 6.58 22.15
N SER A 104 -9.52 5.58 23.06
CA SER A 104 -10.42 5.60 24.21
C SER A 104 -9.99 6.64 25.26
N LYS A 105 -10.95 7.24 25.97
CA LYS A 105 -10.66 8.19 27.07
C LYS A 105 -9.82 7.55 28.19
N SER A 106 -9.99 6.24 28.41
CA SER A 106 -9.18 5.47 29.35
C SER A 106 -7.71 5.38 28.92
N ASP A 107 -7.45 5.14 27.63
CA ASP A 107 -6.08 5.07 27.12
C ASP A 107 -5.40 6.44 27.13
N VAL A 108 -6.13 7.52 26.82
CA VAL A 108 -5.62 8.89 26.95
C VAL A 108 -5.24 9.19 28.40
N LYS A 109 -6.07 8.77 29.37
CA LYS A 109 -5.76 8.93 30.79
C LYS A 109 -4.51 8.14 31.20
N LEU A 110 -4.36 6.91 30.72
CA LEU A 110 -3.18 6.08 30.98
C LEU A 110 -1.89 6.73 30.43
N LEU A 111 -1.95 7.29 29.22
CA LEU A 111 -0.82 8.03 28.62
C LEU A 111 -0.48 9.27 29.44
N ALA A 112 -1.49 10.04 29.86
CA ALA A 112 -1.29 11.23 30.70
C ALA A 112 -0.69 10.88 32.07
N GLU A 113 -1.09 9.77 32.69
CA GLU A 113 -0.50 9.28 33.94
C GLU A 113 0.95 8.80 33.77
N SER A 114 1.33 8.38 32.56
CA SER A 114 2.68 7.89 32.25
C SER A 114 3.66 8.99 31.82
N ASP A 115 3.17 10.17 31.41
CA ASP A 115 3.98 11.32 31.01
C ASP A 115 4.40 12.17 32.23
N GLU A 116 5.21 11.59 33.11
CA GLU A 116 5.74 12.30 34.30
C GLU A 116 6.67 13.47 33.95
N HIS A 117 7.15 13.52 32.70
CA HIS A 117 8.11 14.51 32.22
C HIS A 117 7.47 15.65 31.41
N GLU A 118 6.15 15.63 31.22
CA GLU A 118 5.38 16.64 30.47
C GLU A 118 5.93 16.88 29.05
N VAL A 119 6.38 15.81 28.39
CA VAL A 119 7.01 15.90 27.06
C VAL A 119 5.99 15.85 25.92
N VAL A 120 4.78 15.35 26.15
CA VAL A 120 3.71 15.28 25.15
C VAL A 120 3.15 16.69 24.90
N GLN A 121 3.24 17.15 23.65
CA GLN A 121 2.75 18.47 23.26
C GLN A 121 1.31 18.41 22.76
N GLU A 122 1.03 17.47 21.85
CA GLU A 122 -0.26 17.38 21.17
C GLU A 122 -0.65 15.90 20.98
N ILE A 123 -1.97 15.65 20.99
CA ILE A 123 -2.56 14.35 20.69
C ILE A 123 -3.62 14.55 19.60
N HIS A 124 -3.43 13.90 18.46
CA HIS A 124 -4.31 13.99 17.31
C HIS A 124 -4.86 12.62 16.91
N GLU A 125 -6.13 12.62 16.50
CA GLU A 125 -6.76 11.48 15.82
C GLU A 125 -6.76 11.78 14.31
N ILE A 126 -6.08 10.93 13.54
CA ILE A 126 -6.01 11.01 12.09
C ILE A 126 -6.57 9.71 11.54
N TYR A 127 -7.73 9.75 10.89
CA TYR A 127 -8.42 8.57 10.35
C TYR A 127 -7.74 7.96 9.11
N ALA A 128 -6.48 7.59 9.25
CA ALA A 128 -5.62 6.99 8.23
C ALA A 128 -5.33 5.52 8.59
N ASP A 129 -6.38 4.69 8.68
CA ASP A 129 -6.29 3.29 9.14
C ASP A 129 -6.46 2.25 8.03
N PHE A 130 -5.96 2.55 6.84
CA PHE A 130 -6.00 1.69 5.64
C PHE A 130 -4.75 1.89 4.78
N LEU A 131 -4.29 0.84 4.11
CA LEU A 131 -3.15 0.90 3.19
C LEU A 131 -3.64 1.24 1.79
N VAL A 132 -3.14 2.32 1.19
CA VAL A 132 -3.51 2.74 -0.17
C VAL A 132 -2.49 2.19 -1.15
N HIS A 133 -2.97 1.45 -2.15
CA HIS A 133 -2.13 0.88 -3.22
C HIS A 133 -2.19 1.74 -4.49
N THR A 134 -3.39 2.15 -4.89
CA THR A 134 -3.62 3.06 -6.01
C THR A 134 -4.60 4.17 -5.60
N PRO A 135 -4.79 5.23 -6.40
CA PRO A 135 -5.74 6.30 -6.07
C PRO A 135 -7.17 5.84 -5.73
N HIS A 136 -7.55 4.63 -6.16
CA HIS A 136 -8.88 4.05 -6.01
C HIS A 136 -8.89 2.68 -5.34
N LEU A 137 -7.73 2.17 -4.89
CA LEU A 137 -7.60 0.86 -4.26
C LEU A 137 -6.93 1.00 -2.88
N PHE A 138 -7.57 0.43 -1.86
CA PHE A 138 -7.00 0.28 -0.54
C PHE A 138 -7.16 -1.14 -0.01
N SER A 139 -6.40 -1.49 1.01
CA SER A 139 -6.52 -2.74 1.75
C SER A 139 -6.35 -2.52 3.25
N LEU A 140 -6.93 -3.41 4.06
CA LEU A 140 -6.76 -3.39 5.52
C LEU A 140 -5.65 -4.34 6.00
N SER A 141 -5.00 -5.07 5.07
CA SER A 141 -3.96 -6.07 5.35
C SER A 141 -4.35 -7.08 6.41
N LEU A 142 -5.55 -7.64 6.27
CA LEU A 142 -6.09 -8.68 7.14
C LEU A 142 -5.94 -10.06 6.46
N PRO A 143 -4.87 -10.81 6.75
CA PRO A 143 -4.82 -12.22 6.35
C PRO A 143 -5.83 -13.02 7.17
N ASN A 144 -6.50 -13.99 6.54
CA ASN A 144 -7.38 -14.96 7.22
C ASN A 144 -8.45 -14.32 8.13
N CYS A 145 -9.19 -13.32 7.62
CA CYS A 145 -10.24 -12.64 8.37
C CYS A 145 -11.48 -13.50 8.69
N LEU A 146 -11.58 -14.67 8.06
CA LEU A 146 -12.68 -15.61 8.21
C LEU A 146 -12.16 -16.95 8.74
N GLN A 147 -12.89 -17.54 9.68
CA GLN A 147 -12.75 -18.91 10.13
C GLN A 147 -13.89 -19.74 9.54
N GLY A 148 -13.68 -20.26 8.32
CA GLY A 148 -14.74 -20.86 7.52
C GLY A 148 -15.76 -19.81 7.07
N GLN A 149 -17.02 -19.97 7.50
CA GLN A 149 -18.14 -19.08 7.16
C GLN A 149 -18.45 -18.05 8.25
N LYS A 150 -17.48 -17.77 9.13
CA LYS A 150 -17.66 -16.87 10.27
C LYS A 150 -16.52 -15.88 10.34
N TRP A 151 -16.85 -14.66 10.74
CA TRP A 151 -15.86 -13.66 11.10
C TRP A 151 -15.01 -14.14 12.27
N ASP A 152 -13.70 -13.95 12.14
CA ASP A 152 -12.87 -13.79 13.32
C ASP A 152 -13.25 -12.47 14.03
N SER A 153 -13.37 -12.49 15.36
CA SER A 153 -13.88 -11.35 16.12
C SER A 153 -12.96 -10.12 15.99
N ASP A 154 -11.65 -10.34 16.09
CA ASP A 154 -10.66 -9.26 16.00
C ASP A 154 -10.58 -8.73 14.57
N ALA A 155 -10.67 -9.63 13.57
CA ALA A 155 -10.70 -9.23 12.16
C ALA A 155 -11.94 -8.42 11.79
N LEU A 156 -13.12 -8.78 12.31
CA LEU A 156 -14.36 -8.02 12.11
C LEU A 156 -14.23 -6.62 12.71
N GLN A 157 -13.79 -6.51 13.96
CA GLN A 157 -13.57 -5.21 14.61
C GLN A 157 -12.57 -4.37 13.82
N ARG A 158 -11.47 -4.97 13.35
CA ARG A 158 -10.48 -4.31 12.52
C ARG A 158 -11.05 -3.84 11.18
N CYS A 159 -11.93 -4.64 10.56
CA CYS A 159 -12.59 -4.31 9.31
C CYS A 159 -13.52 -3.10 9.49
N ILE A 160 -14.35 -3.14 10.53
CA ILE A 160 -15.26 -2.05 10.92
C ILE A 160 -14.47 -0.74 11.10
N GLN A 161 -13.40 -0.77 11.90
CA GLN A 161 -12.53 0.39 12.14
C GLN A 161 -11.90 0.95 10.86
N GLY A 162 -11.44 0.07 9.96
CA GLY A 162 -10.80 0.46 8.71
C GLY A 162 -11.78 1.08 7.72
N VAL A 163 -12.95 0.47 7.54
CA VAL A 163 -14.02 0.99 6.66
C VAL A 163 -14.55 2.32 7.18
N ALA A 164 -14.73 2.45 8.51
CA ALA A 164 -15.09 3.70 9.14
C ALA A 164 -14.04 4.80 8.90
N ALA A 165 -12.74 4.48 9.07
CA ALA A 165 -11.66 5.43 8.79
C ALA A 165 -11.64 5.90 7.33
N VAL A 166 -11.94 5.03 6.36
CA VAL A 166 -12.09 5.42 4.95
C VAL A 166 -13.24 6.43 4.78
N CYS A 167 -14.39 6.19 5.41
CA CYS A 167 -15.52 7.12 5.33
C CYS A 167 -15.18 8.49 5.95
N PHE A 168 -14.48 8.50 7.09
CA PHE A 168 -14.12 9.74 7.79
C PHE A 168 -13.05 10.51 7.05
N SER A 169 -12.05 9.80 6.52
CA SER A 169 -10.98 10.43 5.76
C SER A 169 -11.50 11.13 4.50
N LEU A 170 -12.48 10.53 3.83
CA LEU A 170 -13.14 11.11 2.67
C LEU A 170 -14.21 12.14 3.02
N HIS A 171 -14.52 12.33 4.31
CA HIS A 171 -15.62 13.16 4.79
C HIS A 171 -16.97 12.81 4.10
N ILE A 172 -17.25 11.51 3.96
CA ILE A 172 -18.49 11.00 3.34
C ILE A 172 -19.34 10.23 4.34
N MET A 173 -20.66 10.36 4.20
CA MET A 173 -21.66 9.62 4.98
C MET A 173 -22.50 8.72 4.06
N PRO A 174 -21.93 7.60 3.56
CA PRO A 174 -22.55 6.83 2.50
C PRO A 174 -23.83 6.11 2.95
N ILE A 175 -24.74 5.87 2.01
CA ILE A 175 -25.79 4.86 2.16
C ILE A 175 -25.11 3.50 2.14
N ILE A 176 -25.37 2.64 3.12
CA ILE A 176 -24.77 1.31 3.21
C ILE A 176 -25.72 0.31 2.55
N ARG A 177 -25.20 -0.46 1.60
CA ARG A 177 -25.87 -1.62 1.01
C ARG A 177 -24.94 -2.82 1.10
N TYR A 178 -25.52 -3.99 1.27
CA TYR A 178 -24.75 -5.22 1.38
C TYR A 178 -25.44 -6.35 0.62
N GLN A 179 -24.65 -7.37 0.31
CA GLN A 179 -25.12 -8.55 -0.40
C GLN A 179 -26.09 -9.37 0.47
N ASN A 180 -27.32 -9.56 -0.01
CA ASN A 180 -28.41 -10.13 0.81
C ASN A 180 -28.21 -11.59 1.22
N ASN A 181 -27.51 -12.38 0.41
CA ASN A 181 -27.24 -13.81 0.67
C ASN A 181 -26.00 -14.05 1.56
N SER A 182 -25.35 -13.01 2.09
CA SER A 182 -24.18 -13.13 2.97
C SER A 182 -24.44 -12.56 4.36
N GLU A 183 -24.51 -13.43 5.36
CA GLU A 183 -24.59 -13.04 6.78
C GLU A 183 -23.33 -12.27 7.22
N LEU A 184 -22.17 -12.59 6.64
CA LEU A 184 -20.91 -11.89 6.89
C LEU A 184 -21.01 -10.41 6.49
N CYS A 185 -21.61 -10.14 5.33
CA CYS A 185 -21.83 -8.78 4.85
C CYS A 185 -22.87 -8.03 5.69
N SER A 186 -23.97 -8.68 6.09
CA SER A 186 -24.99 -8.09 6.98
C SER A 186 -24.38 -7.66 8.31
N SER A 187 -23.62 -8.56 8.95
CA SER A 187 -22.95 -8.29 10.22
C SER A 187 -21.98 -7.11 10.13
N LEU A 188 -21.15 -7.05 9.09
CA LEU A 188 -20.25 -5.91 8.88
C LEU A 188 -21.03 -4.60 8.63
N ALA A 189 -22.09 -4.65 7.81
CA ALA A 189 -22.90 -3.49 7.48
C ALA A 189 -23.57 -2.87 8.72
N GLU A 190 -24.19 -3.71 9.56
CA GLU A 190 -24.86 -3.29 10.80
C GLU A 190 -23.87 -2.63 11.77
N ASN A 191 -22.69 -3.23 11.96
CA ASN A 191 -21.68 -2.68 12.86
C ASN A 191 -21.07 -1.36 12.34
N VAL A 192 -20.83 -1.24 11.04
CA VAL A 192 -20.37 0.03 10.43
C VAL A 192 -21.44 1.11 10.56
N MET A 193 -22.73 0.75 10.45
CA MET A 193 -23.84 1.67 10.65
C MET A 193 -23.93 2.19 12.09
N LEU A 194 -23.67 1.35 13.10
CA LEU A 194 -23.64 1.80 14.50
C LEU A 194 -22.55 2.84 14.75
N ILE A 195 -21.37 2.65 14.16
CA ILE A 195 -20.31 3.67 14.24
C ILE A 195 -20.75 4.95 13.55
N LYS A 196 -21.42 4.85 12.39
CA LYS A 196 -21.98 5.98 11.63
C LYS A 196 -22.85 6.91 12.49
N GLU A 197 -23.66 6.36 13.38
CA GLU A 197 -24.55 7.13 14.26
C GLU A 197 -23.79 7.99 15.28
N GLY A 198 -22.58 7.57 15.68
CA GLY A 198 -21.69 8.37 16.54
C GLY A 198 -21.11 9.62 15.86
N LEU A 199 -21.19 9.74 14.53
CA LEU A 199 -20.55 10.81 13.74
C LEU A 199 -21.41 12.03 13.44
N VAL A 200 -22.65 12.06 13.91
CA VAL A 200 -23.55 13.20 13.69
C VAL A 200 -22.99 14.51 14.32
N CYS A 201 -21.90 14.43 15.09
CA CYS A 201 -21.15 15.57 15.63
C CYS A 201 -20.13 16.24 14.69
N TYR A 202 -19.83 15.73 13.49
CA TYR A 202 -19.01 16.47 12.52
C TYR A 202 -19.91 17.36 11.67
N ASP A 203 -19.79 18.68 11.85
CA ASP A 203 -20.64 19.69 11.27
C ASP A 203 -20.81 19.57 9.74
N SER A 204 -22.08 19.39 9.35
CA SER A 204 -22.67 19.43 8.01
C SER A 204 -22.31 18.30 7.03
N PRO A 205 -23.22 17.34 6.78
CA PRO A 205 -23.11 16.49 5.60
C PRO A 205 -23.50 17.35 4.39
N VAL A 206 -22.52 17.69 3.54
CA VAL A 206 -22.84 17.82 2.11
C VAL A 206 -23.62 16.55 1.77
N GLN A 207 -24.82 16.72 1.22
CA GLN A 207 -25.74 15.63 0.89
C GLN A 207 -25.12 14.79 -0.24
N ASN A 208 -24.13 13.99 0.13
CA ASN A 208 -23.37 13.16 -0.77
C ASN A 208 -24.17 11.89 -0.97
N ASN A 209 -24.69 11.70 -2.18
CA ASN A 209 -25.30 10.46 -2.65
C ASN A 209 -24.23 9.36 -2.84
N SER A 210 -23.37 9.16 -1.84
CA SER A 210 -22.34 8.13 -1.83
C SER A 210 -22.94 6.80 -1.38
N LEU A 211 -22.47 5.71 -1.97
CA LEU A 211 -22.88 4.35 -1.68
C LEU A 211 -21.66 3.56 -1.19
N LEU A 212 -21.78 2.92 -0.04
CA LEU A 212 -20.87 1.88 0.41
C LEU A 212 -21.54 0.54 0.12
N LEU A 213 -21.00 -0.20 -0.83
CA LEU A 213 -21.47 -1.54 -1.18
C LEU A 213 -20.53 -2.59 -0.58
N ILE A 214 -21.08 -3.48 0.23
CA ILE A 214 -20.34 -4.59 0.87
C ILE A 214 -20.70 -5.89 0.16
N LEU A 215 -19.68 -6.55 -0.40
CA LEU A 215 -19.82 -7.77 -1.18
C LEU A 215 -19.03 -8.91 -0.55
N ASP A 216 -19.51 -10.13 -0.75
CA ASP A 216 -18.84 -11.35 -0.33
C ASP A 216 -18.06 -11.94 -1.49
N ARG A 217 -16.80 -12.32 -1.25
CA ARG A 217 -15.96 -12.96 -2.28
C ARG A 217 -16.56 -14.29 -2.75
N GLN A 218 -17.38 -14.95 -1.94
CA GLN A 218 -18.00 -16.23 -2.29
C GLN A 218 -18.95 -16.17 -3.49
N GLU A 219 -19.46 -15.00 -3.84
CA GLU A 219 -20.31 -14.82 -5.02
C GLU A 219 -19.50 -14.90 -6.33
N ASP A 220 -18.22 -14.52 -6.27
CA ASP A 220 -17.30 -14.55 -7.41
C ASP A 220 -15.96 -15.17 -7.00
N PRO A 221 -15.92 -16.52 -6.87
CA PRO A 221 -14.70 -17.25 -6.59
C PRO A 221 -13.83 -17.42 -7.84
N VAL A 222 -14.33 -17.09 -9.03
CA VAL A 222 -13.65 -17.32 -10.32
C VAL A 222 -12.59 -16.25 -10.56
N THR A 223 -12.95 -14.97 -10.43
CA THR A 223 -12.03 -13.85 -10.67
C THR A 223 -10.65 -13.99 -10.00
N PRO A 224 -10.53 -14.34 -8.70
CA PRO A 224 -9.21 -14.48 -8.07
C PRO A 224 -8.39 -15.69 -8.54
N LEU A 225 -8.98 -16.64 -9.28
CA LEU A 225 -8.31 -17.85 -9.76
C LEU A 225 -7.81 -17.74 -11.21
N LEU A 226 -8.35 -16.78 -11.97
CA LEU A 226 -7.98 -16.57 -13.37
C LEU A 226 -6.59 -15.93 -13.49
N HIS A 227 -5.77 -16.43 -14.42
CA HIS A 227 -4.51 -15.78 -14.78
C HIS A 227 -4.74 -14.36 -15.30
N GLN A 228 -3.94 -13.42 -14.81
CA GLN A 228 -4.05 -12.01 -15.11
C GLN A 228 -2.99 -11.54 -16.08
N TRP A 229 -3.41 -10.75 -17.08
CA TRP A 229 -2.53 -10.23 -18.14
C TRP A 229 -2.36 -8.71 -18.11
N THR A 230 -2.93 -8.01 -17.13
CA THR A 230 -2.63 -6.59 -16.91
C THR A 230 -1.37 -6.45 -16.06
N TYR A 231 -0.57 -5.39 -16.28
CA TYR A 231 0.77 -5.33 -15.69
C TYR A 231 0.80 -5.47 -14.17
N GLU A 232 -0.02 -4.69 -13.45
CA GLU A 232 -0.09 -4.73 -11.98
C GLU A 232 -0.53 -6.10 -11.47
N ALA A 233 -1.61 -6.64 -12.05
CA ALA A 233 -2.18 -7.90 -11.61
C ALA A 233 -1.24 -9.08 -11.89
N MET A 234 -0.63 -9.12 -13.07
CA MET A 234 0.34 -10.15 -13.47
C MET A 234 1.60 -10.13 -12.58
N VAL A 235 2.09 -8.94 -12.22
CA VAL A 235 3.22 -8.82 -11.28
C VAL A 235 2.82 -9.32 -9.89
N HIS A 236 1.62 -8.98 -9.42
CA HIS A 236 1.12 -9.45 -8.13
C HIS A 236 0.96 -10.97 -8.08
N GLU A 237 0.41 -11.56 -9.14
CA GLU A 237 0.16 -12.99 -9.25
C GLU A 237 1.47 -13.80 -9.35
N LEU A 238 2.38 -13.43 -10.24
CA LEU A 238 3.55 -14.26 -10.56
C LEU A 238 4.77 -13.97 -9.69
N LEU A 239 4.90 -12.75 -9.16
CA LEU A 239 6.08 -12.33 -8.39
C LEU A 239 5.75 -11.93 -6.95
N GLY A 240 4.47 -11.66 -6.63
CA GLY A 240 4.04 -11.18 -5.32
C GLY A 240 4.41 -9.71 -5.09
N VAL A 241 3.39 -8.85 -4.98
CA VAL A 241 3.58 -7.47 -4.51
C VAL A 241 3.22 -7.38 -3.04
N HIS A 242 4.20 -7.08 -2.19
CA HIS A 242 4.01 -6.91 -0.75
C HIS A 242 4.43 -5.50 -0.34
N ASN A 243 3.48 -4.69 0.15
CA ASN A 243 3.70 -3.29 0.53
C ASN A 243 4.43 -2.48 -0.55
N GLY A 244 4.00 -2.65 -1.81
CA GLY A 244 4.58 -1.95 -2.96
C GLY A 244 5.99 -2.42 -3.32
N ARG A 245 6.42 -3.61 -2.88
CA ARG A 245 7.73 -4.20 -3.19
C ARG A 245 7.58 -5.57 -3.82
N VAL A 246 8.47 -5.85 -4.77
CA VAL A 246 8.60 -7.14 -5.46
C VAL A 246 10.02 -7.64 -5.26
N LYS A 247 10.16 -8.91 -4.88
CA LYS A 247 11.46 -9.57 -4.72
C LYS A 247 11.64 -10.57 -5.83
N ILE A 248 12.77 -10.47 -6.53
CA ILE A 248 13.16 -11.40 -7.58
C ILE A 248 14.36 -12.18 -7.09
N GLU A 249 14.15 -13.47 -6.88
CA GLU A 249 15.19 -14.43 -6.56
C GLU A 249 15.70 -15.05 -7.87
N HIS A 250 16.97 -14.82 -8.21
CA HIS A 250 17.57 -15.46 -9.38
C HIS A 250 18.20 -16.80 -8.95
N GLU A 251 17.69 -17.90 -9.49
CA GLU A 251 18.40 -19.17 -9.42
C GLU A 251 19.67 -19.10 -10.30
N ARG A 252 20.84 -19.23 -9.65
CA ARG A 252 22.20 -19.47 -10.16
C ARG A 252 23.09 -18.25 -10.45
N SER A 253 23.96 -17.96 -9.48
CA SER A 253 25.40 -18.22 -9.68
C SER A 253 26.09 -18.47 -8.33
N SER A 254 27.15 -19.28 -8.37
CA SER A 254 27.81 -20.07 -7.33
C SER A 254 28.43 -19.35 -6.11
N SER A 255 27.91 -18.20 -5.67
CA SER A 255 28.28 -17.60 -4.38
C SER A 255 27.37 -16.42 -4.06
N ARG A 256 26.38 -16.64 -3.18
CA ARG A 256 25.31 -15.73 -2.71
C ARG A 256 24.18 -15.50 -3.71
N GLU A 257 22.98 -15.89 -3.30
CA GLU A 257 21.71 -15.46 -3.89
C GLU A 257 21.61 -13.93 -3.74
N GLU A 258 21.80 -13.19 -4.83
CA GLU A 258 21.57 -11.74 -4.84
C GLU A 258 20.07 -11.51 -5.06
N VAL A 259 19.32 -11.43 -3.96
CA VAL A 259 17.89 -11.07 -4.00
C VAL A 259 17.78 -9.60 -4.41
N LYS A 260 17.15 -9.35 -5.56
CA LYS A 260 16.86 -7.98 -6.02
C LYS A 260 15.47 -7.58 -5.58
N GLU A 261 15.37 -6.50 -4.83
CA GLU A 261 14.09 -5.90 -4.44
C GLU A 261 13.80 -4.66 -5.29
N PHE A 262 12.57 -4.58 -5.80
CA PHE A 262 12.09 -3.47 -6.62
C PHE A 262 10.87 -2.82 -6.00
N VAL A 263 10.84 -1.48 -5.99
CA VAL A 263 9.67 -0.70 -5.54
C VAL A 263 8.70 -0.50 -6.71
N MET A 264 7.44 -0.88 -6.51
CA MET A 264 6.32 -0.86 -7.45
C MET A 264 5.16 -0.06 -6.85
N ILE A 265 5.35 1.25 -6.73
CA ILE A 265 4.36 2.17 -6.15
C ILE A 265 3.99 3.20 -7.22
N PRO A 266 2.72 3.28 -7.67
CA PRO A 266 2.32 4.15 -8.78
C PRO A 266 2.59 5.64 -8.53
N CYS A 267 2.50 6.12 -7.29
CA CYS A 267 2.70 7.53 -6.96
C CYS A 267 4.18 7.97 -6.89
N GLN A 268 5.10 7.02 -7.06
CA GLN A 268 6.56 7.26 -7.07
C GLN A 268 7.19 6.89 -8.43
N ASP A 269 6.40 6.35 -9.36
CA ASP A 269 6.88 5.91 -10.67
C ASP A 269 5.83 6.20 -11.76
N ASP A 270 6.08 7.28 -12.52
CA ASP A 270 5.19 7.73 -13.60
C ASP A 270 5.07 6.71 -14.73
N PHE A 271 6.12 5.95 -15.02
CA PHE A 271 6.09 4.91 -16.04
C PHE A 271 5.17 3.77 -15.59
N TYR A 272 5.32 3.33 -14.33
CA TYR A 272 4.46 2.30 -13.77
C TYR A 272 3.00 2.75 -13.73
N LEU A 273 2.72 3.99 -13.31
CA LEU A 273 1.37 4.55 -13.29
C LEU A 273 0.72 4.56 -14.68
N LYS A 274 1.48 4.83 -15.75
CA LYS A 274 0.99 4.77 -17.13
C LYS A 274 0.72 3.34 -17.60
N CYS A 275 1.55 2.37 -17.16
CA CYS A 275 1.53 1.01 -17.70
C CYS A 275 0.74 0.00 -16.85
N MET A 276 0.38 0.33 -15.61
CA MET A 276 -0.17 -0.63 -14.63
C MET A 276 -1.38 -1.44 -15.13
N TYR A 277 -2.22 -0.84 -15.99
CA TYR A 277 -3.42 -1.49 -16.54
C TYR A 277 -3.29 -1.92 -18.00
N LEU A 278 -2.11 -1.74 -18.61
CA LEU A 278 -1.87 -2.21 -19.97
C LEU A 278 -1.76 -3.73 -19.98
N ASN A 279 -2.20 -4.33 -21.09
CA ASN A 279 -2.05 -5.75 -21.32
C ASN A 279 -0.59 -6.12 -21.54
N TYR A 280 -0.20 -7.33 -21.17
CA TYR A 280 1.14 -7.90 -21.34
C TYR A 280 1.77 -7.64 -22.73
N GLY A 281 0.98 -7.72 -23.81
CA GLY A 281 1.47 -7.41 -25.16
C GLY A 281 1.87 -5.94 -25.36
N ASP A 282 1.11 -5.01 -24.81
CA ASP A 282 1.29 -3.56 -25.01
C ASP A 282 2.43 -2.97 -24.18
N ILE A 283 2.76 -3.62 -23.04
CA ILE A 283 3.83 -3.14 -22.15
C ILE A 283 5.19 -3.22 -22.86
N GLY A 284 5.43 -4.29 -23.64
CA GLY A 284 6.66 -4.47 -24.39
C GLY A 284 6.93 -3.33 -25.37
N GLN A 285 5.88 -2.88 -26.07
CA GLN A 285 5.96 -1.73 -26.96
C GLN A 285 6.22 -0.43 -26.17
N THR A 286 5.51 -0.23 -25.06
CA THR A 286 5.65 0.99 -24.25
C THR A 286 7.06 1.14 -23.66
N ILE A 287 7.71 0.03 -23.27
CA ILE A 287 9.11 0.04 -22.84
C ILE A 287 10.06 0.33 -23.98
N LYS A 288 9.80 -0.23 -25.16
CA LYS A 288 10.63 0.03 -26.34
C LYS A 288 10.63 1.52 -26.66
N GLU A 289 9.45 2.16 -26.68
CA GLU A 289 9.31 3.61 -26.88
C GLU A 289 10.08 4.41 -25.83
N LEU A 290 9.96 4.04 -24.55
CA LEU A 290 10.73 4.68 -23.47
C LEU A 290 12.24 4.53 -23.68
N MET A 291 12.68 3.34 -24.06
CA MET A 291 14.09 3.03 -24.29
C MET A 291 14.66 3.82 -25.48
N GLU A 292 13.91 3.93 -26.57
CA GLU A 292 14.27 4.75 -27.74
C GLU A 292 14.41 6.23 -27.38
N GLU A 293 13.50 6.78 -26.57
CA GLU A 293 13.60 8.16 -26.06
C GLU A 293 14.90 8.37 -25.27
N TYR A 294 15.28 7.40 -24.43
CA TYR A 294 16.54 7.48 -23.68
C TYR A 294 17.78 7.30 -24.56
N GLN A 295 17.73 6.41 -25.57
CA GLN A 295 18.82 6.24 -26.53
C GLN A 295 19.07 7.52 -27.33
N GLN A 296 18.00 8.21 -27.75
CA GLN A 296 18.08 9.51 -28.40
C GLN A 296 18.78 10.56 -27.51
N LYS A 297 18.40 10.64 -26.23
CA LYS A 297 19.05 11.55 -25.26
C LYS A 297 20.55 11.30 -25.10
N LEU A 298 21.01 10.05 -25.29
CA LEU A 298 22.42 9.67 -25.16
C LEU A 298 23.20 9.74 -26.48
N SER A 299 22.57 10.13 -27.59
CA SER A 299 23.18 10.13 -28.93
C SER A 299 23.82 8.78 -29.32
N LYS A 300 23.29 7.67 -28.79
CA LYS A 300 23.73 6.30 -29.08
C LYS A 300 22.57 5.57 -29.74
N GLN A 301 22.70 5.22 -31.01
CA GLN A 301 21.70 4.42 -31.72
C GLN A 301 22.14 2.96 -31.77
N GLN A 302 21.37 2.10 -31.11
CA GLN A 302 21.42 0.65 -31.31
C GLN A 302 20.01 0.16 -31.57
N ASN A 303 19.87 -0.73 -32.54
CA ASN A 303 18.57 -1.31 -32.85
C ASN A 303 18.23 -2.33 -31.76
N VAL A 304 17.19 -2.06 -30.97
CA VAL A 304 16.71 -2.93 -29.89
C VAL A 304 15.27 -3.30 -30.18
N GLU A 305 15.05 -4.54 -30.62
CA GLU A 305 13.73 -4.99 -31.07
C GLU A 305 13.06 -5.97 -30.10
N SER A 306 13.84 -6.81 -29.40
CA SER A 306 13.32 -7.83 -28.48
C SER A 306 13.60 -7.49 -27.01
N LEU A 307 12.78 -8.03 -26.09
CA LEU A 307 12.99 -7.91 -24.64
C LEU A 307 14.37 -8.44 -24.21
N SER A 308 14.83 -9.52 -24.85
CA SER A 308 16.18 -10.08 -24.64
C SER A 308 17.27 -9.08 -25.01
N ASP A 309 17.09 -8.31 -26.08
CA ASP A 309 18.03 -7.27 -26.50
C ASP A 309 17.98 -6.07 -25.55
N MET A 310 16.79 -5.70 -25.06
CA MET A 310 16.64 -4.66 -24.03
C MET A 310 17.41 -5.02 -22.76
N LYS A 311 17.28 -6.27 -22.29
CA LYS A 311 17.98 -6.77 -21.11
C LYS A 311 19.50 -6.71 -21.30
N LYS A 312 20.02 -7.23 -22.42
CA LYS A 312 21.44 -7.18 -22.77
C LYS A 312 21.97 -5.75 -22.86
N PHE A 313 21.19 -4.83 -23.42
CA PHE A 313 21.58 -3.42 -23.52
C PHE A 313 21.75 -2.80 -22.13
N VAL A 314 20.78 -2.99 -21.24
CA VAL A 314 20.85 -2.47 -19.86
C VAL A 314 22.05 -3.05 -19.10
N GLU A 315 22.37 -4.33 -19.33
CA GLU A 315 23.53 -5.00 -18.73
C GLU A 315 24.86 -4.49 -19.28
N ASN A 316 24.94 -4.27 -20.60
CA ASN A 316 26.17 -3.83 -21.29
C ASN A 316 26.49 -2.34 -21.08
N TYR A 317 25.53 -1.53 -20.65
CA TYR A 317 25.71 -0.10 -20.41
C TYR A 317 25.37 0.29 -18.96
N PRO A 318 26.28 0.07 -17.98
CA PRO A 318 26.03 0.40 -16.57
C PRO A 318 25.77 1.89 -16.31
N GLU A 319 26.30 2.78 -17.15
CA GLU A 319 25.99 4.23 -17.11
C GLU A 319 24.50 4.50 -17.38
N PHE A 320 23.89 3.73 -18.27
CA PHE A 320 22.45 3.76 -18.53
C PHE A 320 21.65 3.33 -17.31
N LYS A 321 22.11 2.27 -16.62
CA LYS A 321 21.50 1.79 -15.37
C LYS A 321 21.55 2.84 -14.25
N LYS A 322 22.63 3.63 -14.17
CA LYS A 322 22.74 4.76 -13.24
C LYS A 322 21.85 5.94 -13.61
N MET A 323 21.62 6.16 -14.90
CA MET A 323 20.83 7.30 -15.41
C MET A 323 19.32 6.99 -15.51
N SER A 324 18.93 5.72 -15.66
CA SER A 324 17.55 5.28 -15.85
C SER A 324 17.25 4.01 -15.03
N GLY A 325 17.13 4.20 -13.71
CA GLY A 325 16.72 3.14 -12.79
C GLY A 325 15.33 2.56 -13.14
N THR A 326 14.43 3.38 -13.66
CA THR A 326 13.08 2.98 -14.10
C THR A 326 13.12 1.97 -15.25
N VAL A 327 13.87 2.25 -16.33
CA VAL A 327 13.97 1.31 -17.47
C VAL A 327 14.60 -0.01 -17.01
N SER A 328 15.71 0.06 -16.27
CA SER A 328 16.36 -1.15 -15.75
C SER A 328 15.42 -1.99 -14.89
N LYS A 329 14.62 -1.36 -14.03
CA LYS A 329 13.63 -2.03 -13.18
C LYS A 329 12.58 -2.76 -14.01
N HIS A 330 11.88 -2.06 -14.89
CA HIS A 330 10.75 -2.63 -15.63
C HIS A 330 11.18 -3.66 -16.67
N VAL A 331 12.34 -3.48 -17.33
CA VAL A 331 12.93 -4.50 -18.21
C VAL A 331 13.28 -5.77 -17.43
N THR A 332 13.82 -5.65 -16.22
CA THR A 332 14.15 -6.82 -15.38
C THR A 332 12.88 -7.57 -14.98
N ILE A 333 11.86 -6.85 -14.50
CA ILE A 333 10.58 -7.45 -14.09
C ILE A 333 9.92 -8.18 -15.25
N LEU A 334 9.80 -7.54 -16.43
CA LEU A 334 9.19 -8.19 -17.59
C LEU A 334 10.02 -9.35 -18.13
N GLY A 335 11.35 -9.27 -18.04
CA GLY A 335 12.22 -10.40 -18.37
C GLY A 335 11.89 -11.63 -17.53
N GLU A 336 11.63 -11.45 -16.23
CA GLU A 336 11.23 -12.56 -15.36
C GLU A 336 9.78 -13.02 -15.59
N LEU A 337 8.84 -12.10 -15.83
CA LEU A 337 7.47 -12.46 -16.21
C LEU A 337 7.47 -13.31 -17.48
N SER A 338 8.20 -12.88 -18.51
CA SER A 338 8.35 -13.62 -19.77
C SER A 338 8.95 -15.01 -19.56
N ARG A 339 9.93 -15.13 -18.67
CA ARG A 339 10.52 -16.42 -18.29
C ARG A 339 9.49 -17.35 -17.65
N ILE A 340 8.72 -16.86 -16.67
CA ILE A 340 7.70 -17.63 -15.95
C ILE A 340 6.56 -18.06 -16.89
N VAL A 341 6.06 -17.13 -17.72
CA VAL A 341 5.03 -17.40 -18.73
C VAL A 341 5.47 -18.53 -19.67
N SER A 342 6.72 -18.46 -20.15
CA SER A 342 7.25 -19.46 -21.09
C SER A 342 7.51 -20.81 -20.41
N SER A 343 8.08 -20.82 -19.19
CA SER A 343 8.42 -22.06 -18.48
C SER A 343 7.19 -22.86 -18.06
N ASN A 344 6.12 -22.14 -17.70
CA ASN A 344 4.90 -22.75 -17.18
C ASN A 344 3.78 -22.86 -18.23
N LYS A 345 4.04 -22.40 -19.48
CA LYS A 345 3.08 -22.39 -20.59
C LYS A 345 1.77 -21.67 -20.24
N LEU A 346 1.86 -20.54 -19.55
CA LEU A 346 0.69 -19.85 -18.98
C LEU A 346 -0.30 -19.36 -20.04
N LEU A 347 0.13 -19.15 -21.29
CA LEU A 347 -0.77 -18.79 -22.39
C LEU A 347 -1.78 -19.91 -22.69
N GLU A 348 -1.31 -21.17 -22.78
CA GLU A 348 -2.18 -22.33 -23.03
C GLU A 348 -3.14 -22.57 -21.85
N ILE A 349 -2.65 -22.39 -20.62
CA ILE A 349 -3.45 -22.55 -19.40
C ILE A 349 -4.53 -21.46 -19.33
N SER A 350 -4.15 -20.21 -19.56
CA SER A 350 -5.08 -19.08 -19.51
C SER A 350 -6.15 -19.18 -20.60
N GLU A 351 -5.80 -19.64 -21.81
CA GLU A 351 -6.80 -19.93 -22.87
C GLU A 351 -7.83 -20.93 -22.38
N CYS A 352 -7.39 -22.06 -21.80
CA CYS A 352 -8.28 -23.07 -21.24
C CYS A 352 -9.16 -22.52 -20.10
N GLU A 353 -8.60 -21.70 -19.20
CA GLU A 353 -9.37 -21.04 -18.13
C GLU A 353 -10.47 -20.13 -18.68
N GLN A 354 -10.16 -19.33 -19.71
CA GLN A 354 -11.15 -18.45 -20.34
C GLN A 354 -12.25 -19.26 -21.05
N GLU A 355 -11.90 -20.35 -21.73
CA GLU A 355 -12.88 -21.26 -22.34
C GLU A 355 -13.82 -21.88 -21.30
N LEU A 356 -13.28 -22.29 -20.15
CA LEU A 356 -14.07 -22.88 -19.05
C LEU A 356 -15.04 -21.87 -18.42
N VAL A 357 -14.61 -20.61 -18.26
CA VAL A 357 -15.42 -19.58 -17.58
C VAL A 357 -16.43 -18.92 -18.51
N CYS A 358 -16.02 -18.58 -19.73
CA CYS A 358 -16.88 -17.86 -20.68
C CYS A 358 -17.75 -18.80 -21.54
N GLY A 359 -17.42 -20.09 -21.61
CA GLY A 359 -18.05 -21.03 -22.53
C GLY A 359 -17.62 -20.82 -23.99
N THR A 360 -17.81 -21.86 -24.81
CA THR A 360 -17.36 -21.92 -26.21
C THR A 360 -18.27 -21.16 -27.20
N GLU A 361 -18.76 -19.97 -26.88
CA GLU A 361 -19.59 -19.16 -27.82
C GLU A 361 -18.79 -18.19 -28.71
N ILE A 362 -17.46 -18.28 -28.74
CA ILE A 362 -16.64 -17.44 -29.65
C ILE A 362 -16.61 -17.99 -31.10
N ASN A 363 -17.10 -19.22 -31.37
CA ASN A 363 -16.93 -19.89 -32.68
C ASN A 363 -18.20 -20.16 -33.51
N PHE A 364 -19.38 -19.62 -33.19
CA PHE A 364 -20.63 -19.90 -33.94
C PHE A 364 -21.18 -18.78 -34.85
N GLN A 365 -20.38 -17.77 -35.23
CA GLN A 365 -20.83 -16.72 -36.19
C GLN A 365 -19.91 -16.48 -37.40
N ILE A 366 -19.10 -17.45 -37.80
CA ILE A 366 -18.45 -17.42 -39.13
C ILE A 366 -18.82 -18.67 -39.91
N SER A 367 -20.08 -18.78 -40.27
CA SER A 367 -20.55 -19.57 -41.42
C SER A 367 -22.00 -19.22 -41.74
N ASN A 368 -22.18 -18.22 -42.60
CA ASN A 368 -23.26 -18.16 -43.58
C ASN A 368 -22.73 -17.47 -44.83
#